data_AF-A0A6J5VZV4-F1
#
_entry.id   AF-A0A6J5VZV4-F1
#
_cell.length_a   1.000
_cell.length_b   1.000
_cell.length_c   1.000
_cell.angle_alpha   90.00
_cell.angle_beta   90.00
_cell.angle_gamma   90.00
#
_symmetry.space_group_name_H-M   'P 1'
#
loop_
_entity.id
_entity.type
_entity.pdbx_description
1 polymer ?
#
loop_
_entity_poly.entity_id
_entity_poly.type
_entity_poly.pdbx_seq_one_letter_code
_entity_poly.pdbx_strand_id
1 'polypeptide(L)'
;MAMQVAERLYTQGKFANYPTWGTLGAQVNNPTWGSYVQRLLADGYQKPRSGTDVGDHPPVTPLRSATEDMLGNDAWRLYEYICTHFIGTVSPDCKYVR
;
A
#
# COMPACT_ATOMS: atom_id res chain seq x y z
N MET A 1 -12.60 3.86 16.19
CA MET A 1 -12.65 4.71 14.98
C MET A 1 -11.83 4.12 13.83
N ALA A 2 -10.51 3.90 13.96
CA ALA A 2 -9.69 3.37 12.86
C ALA A 2 -10.16 2.01 12.30
N MET A 3 -10.62 1.09 13.17
CA MET A 3 -11.10 -0.24 12.76
C MET A 3 -12.36 -0.18 11.87
N GLN A 4 -13.32 0.71 12.18
CA GLN A 4 -14.53 0.88 11.37
C GLN A 4 -14.23 1.49 9.99
N VAL A 5 -13.25 2.39 9.93
CA VAL A 5 -12.79 2.97 8.67
C VAL A 5 -12.07 1.92 7.81
N ALA A 6 -11.24 1.07 8.43
CA ALA A 6 -10.60 -0.05 7.76
C ALA A 6 -11.62 -1.05 7.19
N GLU A 7 -12.65 -1.41 7.96
CA GLU A 7 -13.73 -2.31 7.54
C GLU A 7 -14.51 -1.73 6.34
N ARG A 8 -14.80 -0.43 6.36
CA ARG A 8 -15.47 0.26 5.25
C ARG A 8 -14.62 0.22 3.98
N LEU A 9 -13.32 0.47 4.08
CA LEU A 9 -12.40 0.43 2.93
C LEU A 9 -12.21 -0.99 2.39
N TYR A 10 -12.20 -1.99 3.27
CA TYR A 10 -12.20 -3.41 2.89
C TYR A 10 -13.46 -3.78 2.10
N THR A 11 -14.64 -3.40 2.61
CA THR A 11 -15.93 -3.63 1.95
C THR A 11 -16.03 -2.91 0.60
N GLN A 12 -15.36 -1.76 0.45
CA GLN A 12 -15.28 -1.01 -0.81
C GLN A 12 -14.27 -1.59 -1.83
N GLY A 13 -13.60 -2.70 -1.50
CA GLY A 13 -12.59 -3.33 -2.36
C GLY A 13 -11.36 -2.45 -2.58
N LYS A 14 -11.04 -1.56 -1.62
CA LYS A 14 -9.82 -0.74 -1.66
C LYS A 14 -8.61 -1.48 -1.11
N PHE A 15 -8.84 -2.49 -0.27
CA PHE A 15 -7.80 -3.36 0.29
C PHE A 15 -8.10 -4.83 0.01
N ALA A 16 -7.06 -5.65 0.01
CA ALA A 16 -7.17 -7.10 0.03
C ALA A 16 -6.17 -7.71 1.02
N ASN A 17 -6.56 -8.81 1.64
CA ASN A 17 -5.70 -9.65 2.47
C ASN A 17 -4.94 -10.67 1.60
N TYR A 18 -4.42 -10.29 0.43
CA TYR A 18 -3.59 -11.16 -0.41
C TYR A 18 -2.47 -10.33 -1.05
N PRO A 19 -1.19 -10.70 -0.86
CA PRO A 19 -0.07 -9.99 -1.47
C PRO A 19 0.03 -10.38 -2.94
N THR A 20 -0.81 -9.79 -3.79
CA THR A 20 -0.61 -9.91 -5.23
C THR A 20 0.38 -8.84 -5.65
N TRP A 21 1.55 -9.21 -6.15
CA TRP A 21 2.56 -8.28 -6.72
C TRP A 21 1.97 -7.28 -7.74
N GLY A 22 0.84 -7.63 -8.35
CA GLY A 22 0.05 -6.75 -9.21
C GLY A 22 -0.59 -5.53 -8.51
N THR A 23 -0.66 -5.49 -7.17
CA THR A 23 -1.18 -4.33 -6.43
C THR A 23 -0.30 -3.09 -6.55
N LEU A 24 1.01 -3.27 -6.73
CA LEU A 24 1.93 -2.16 -6.97
C LEU A 24 1.58 -1.45 -8.28
N GLY A 25 1.26 -2.21 -9.34
CA GLY A 25 0.77 -1.66 -10.61
C GLY A 25 -0.54 -0.87 -10.48
N ALA A 26 -1.43 -1.25 -9.56
CA ALA A 26 -2.69 -0.55 -9.32
C ALA A 26 -2.50 0.86 -8.72
N GLN A 27 -1.33 1.16 -8.15
CA GLN A 27 -1.01 2.43 -7.52
C GLN A 27 -0.27 3.42 -8.44
N VAL A 28 0.07 3.00 -9.66
CA VAL A 28 0.80 3.83 -10.66
C VAL A 28 0.09 5.13 -11.00
N ASN A 29 -1.24 5.13 -10.98
CA ASN A 29 -2.06 6.30 -11.35
C ASN A 29 -2.35 7.23 -10.16
N ASN A 30 -1.77 6.99 -9.00
CA ASN A 30 -1.98 7.86 -7.85
C ASN A 30 -1.17 9.17 -8.00
N PRO A 31 -1.78 10.36 -7.77
CA PRO A 31 -1.09 11.63 -7.95
C PRO A 31 0.06 11.87 -6.96
N THR A 32 0.03 11.24 -5.78
CA THR A 32 1.00 11.49 -4.70
C THR A 32 2.25 10.62 -4.83
N TRP A 33 2.09 9.32 -5.08
CA TRP A 33 3.20 8.36 -5.13
C TRP A 33 3.33 7.60 -6.46
N GLY A 34 2.42 7.83 -7.42
CA GLY A 34 2.41 7.09 -8.68
C GLY A 34 3.72 7.18 -9.47
N SER A 35 4.34 8.36 -9.49
CA SER A 35 5.66 8.57 -10.12
C SER A 35 6.77 7.75 -9.48
N TYR A 36 6.74 7.59 -8.15
CA TYR A 36 7.68 6.74 -7.41
C TYR A 36 7.43 5.26 -7.74
N VAL A 37 6.18 4.83 -7.74
CA VAL A 37 5.78 3.46 -8.09
C VAL A 37 6.19 3.09 -9.51
N GLN A 38 6.05 4.00 -10.48
CA GLN A 38 6.51 3.79 -11.85
C GLN A 38 8.03 3.53 -11.92
N ARG A 39 8.82 4.36 -11.22
CA ARG A 39 10.27 4.16 -11.14
C ARG A 39 10.61 2.84 -10.45
N LEU A 40 9.93 2.52 -9.35
CA LEU A 40 10.15 1.29 -8.62
C LEU A 40 9.85 0.03 -9.46
N LEU A 41 8.83 0.08 -10.32
CA LEU A 41 8.52 -0.98 -11.29
C LEU A 41 9.58 -1.10 -12.39
N ALA A 42 10.19 0.02 -12.79
CA ALA A 42 11.24 0.05 -13.82
C ALA A 42 12.62 -0.39 -13.29
N ASP A 43 13.00 0.10 -12.10
CA ASP A 43 14.29 -0.16 -11.45
C ASP A 43 14.34 -1.57 -10.80
N GLY A 44 13.17 -2.16 -10.57
CA GLY A 44 13.00 -3.43 -9.87
C GLY A 44 12.74 -3.22 -8.37
N TYR A 45 11.69 -3.86 -7.87
CA TYR A 45 11.30 -3.82 -6.46
C TYR A 45 11.91 -5.00 -5.68
N GLN A 46 12.07 -4.82 -4.36
CA GLN A 46 12.58 -5.86 -3.48
C GLN A 46 11.45 -6.74 -2.94
N LYS A 47 11.76 -8.01 -2.69
CA LYS A 47 10.86 -8.89 -1.93
C LYS A 47 10.75 -8.32 -0.50
N PRO A 48 9.54 -8.07 0.01
CA PRO A 48 9.37 -7.53 1.34
C PRO A 48 9.95 -8.49 2.38
N ARG A 49 10.46 -7.92 3.48
CA ARG A 49 11.07 -8.68 4.56
C ARG A 49 10.07 -9.70 5.11
N SER A 50 10.53 -10.92 5.37
CA SER A 50 9.67 -11.95 5.97
C SER A 50 9.29 -11.53 7.39
N GLY A 51 8.00 -11.36 7.63
CA GLY A 51 7.44 -11.20 8.97
C GLY A 51 7.15 -12.54 9.64
N THR A 52 6.57 -12.48 10.84
CA THR A 52 6.02 -13.65 11.54
C THR A 52 4.66 -13.99 10.95
N ASP A 53 4.55 -15.16 10.34
CA ASP A 53 3.27 -15.68 9.87
C ASP A 53 2.53 -16.34 11.04
N VAL A 54 1.35 -15.81 11.36
CA VAL A 54 0.46 -16.34 12.39
C VAL A 54 -0.69 -17.16 11.79
N GLY A 55 -0.69 -17.40 10.48
CA GLY A 55 -1.58 -18.32 9.78
C GLY A 55 -3.03 -17.85 9.60
N ASP A 56 -3.37 -16.64 10.07
CA ASP A 56 -4.74 -16.14 10.05
C ASP A 56 -5.02 -15.30 8.80
N HIS A 57 -4.29 -14.20 8.62
CA HIS A 57 -4.48 -13.28 7.50
C HIS A 57 -3.15 -12.74 6.94
N PRO A 58 -3.00 -12.64 5.60
CA PRO A 58 -1.89 -11.91 4.99
C PRO A 58 -1.94 -10.42 5.32
N PRO A 59 -0.82 -9.69 5.13
CA PRO A 59 -0.77 -8.25 5.38
C PRO A 59 -1.85 -7.50 4.59
N VAL A 60 -2.36 -6.40 5.16
CA VAL A 60 -3.31 -5.51 4.48
C VAL A 60 -2.60 -4.85 3.29
N THR A 61 -3.06 -5.10 2.07
CA THR A 61 -2.47 -4.53 0.85
C THR A 61 -3.45 -3.65 0.09
N PRO A 62 -2.99 -2.55 -0.53
CA PRO A 62 -3.83 -1.65 -1.30
C PRO A 62 -4.18 -2.25 -2.67
N LEU A 63 -5.46 -2.53 -2.91
CA LEU A 63 -5.93 -3.21 -4.12
C LEU A 63 -6.24 -2.24 -5.27
N ARG A 64 -6.71 -1.02 -4.95
CA ARG A 64 -7.14 -0.03 -5.96
C ARG A 64 -6.73 1.37 -5.55
N SER A 65 -6.18 2.14 -6.50
CA SER A 65 -5.92 3.57 -6.30
C SER A 65 -7.20 4.32 -5.89
N ALA A 66 -7.03 5.26 -4.98
CA ALA A 66 -8.05 6.21 -4.53
C ALA A 66 -7.39 7.58 -4.32
N THR A 67 -8.21 8.63 -4.26
CA THR A 67 -7.78 10.00 -3.95
C THR A 67 -8.48 10.48 -2.68
N GLU A 68 -7.97 11.55 -2.07
CA GLU A 68 -8.56 12.15 -0.88
C GLU A 68 -10.03 12.53 -1.09
N ASP A 69 -10.35 13.11 -2.26
CA ASP A 69 -11.72 13.47 -2.64
C ASP A 69 -12.69 12.28 -2.68
N MET A 70 -12.20 11.07 -2.99
CA MET A 70 -13.04 9.88 -3.07
C MET A 70 -13.34 9.25 -1.71
N LEU A 71 -12.45 9.41 -0.72
CA LEU A 71 -12.52 8.71 0.56
C LEU A 71 -12.93 9.63 1.72
N GLY A 72 -12.66 10.94 1.60
CA GLY A 72 -12.75 11.89 2.71
C GLY A 72 -11.55 11.78 3.66
N ASN A 73 -11.31 12.86 4.42
CA ASN A 73 -10.05 13.10 5.16
C ASN A 73 -9.61 11.94 6.07
N ASP A 74 -10.49 11.41 6.93
CA ASP A 74 -10.12 10.36 7.89
C ASP A 74 -9.81 9.02 7.23
N ALA A 75 -10.59 8.64 6.20
CA ALA A 75 -10.36 7.41 5.45
C ALA A 75 -9.14 7.53 4.51
N TRP A 76 -8.91 8.73 3.97
CA TRP A 76 -7.72 9.03 3.19
C TRP A 76 -6.45 8.87 4.00
N ARG A 77 -6.38 9.42 5.22
CA ARG A 77 -5.20 9.28 6.10
C ARG A 77 -4.82 7.83 6.38
N LEU A 78 -5.81 6.99 6.64
CA LEU A 78 -5.57 5.56 6.86
C LEU A 78 -5.14 4.86 5.56
N TYR A 79 -5.80 5.19 4.44
CA TYR A 79 -5.46 4.64 3.13
C TYR A 79 -4.05 5.03 2.67
N GLU A 80 -3.67 6.29 2.82
CA GLU A 80 -2.34 6.82 2.54
C GLU A 80 -1.27 6.09 3.37
N TYR A 81 -1.49 5.94 4.67
CA TYR A 81 -0.57 5.22 5.55
C TYR A 81 -0.36 3.77 5.09
N ILE A 82 -1.44 3.05 4.80
CA ILE A 82 -1.36 1.65 4.33
C ILE A 82 -0.62 1.56 2.99
N CYS A 83 -0.92 2.47 2.05
CA CYS A 83 -0.28 2.47 0.73
C CYS A 83 1.21 2.77 0.80
N THR A 84 1.57 3.84 1.49
CA THR A 84 2.97 4.27 1.65
C THR A 84 3.78 3.25 2.44
N HIS A 85 3.20 2.62 3.47
CA HIS A 85 3.82 1.52 4.18
C HIS A 85 4.08 0.32 3.26
N PHE A 86 3.08 -0.12 2.50
CA PHE A 86 3.24 -1.21 1.53
C PHE A 86 4.34 -0.91 0.51
N ILE A 87 4.32 0.28 -0.11
CA ILE A 87 5.35 0.72 -1.06
C ILE A 87 6.73 0.71 -0.39
N GLY A 88 6.84 1.20 0.84
CA GLY A 88 8.08 1.17 1.61
C GLY A 88 8.62 -0.25 1.84
N THR A 89 7.76 -1.23 2.10
CA THR A 89 8.21 -2.62 2.30
C THR A 89 8.79 -3.28 1.06
N VAL A 90 8.41 -2.82 -0.14
CA VAL A 90 8.94 -3.32 -1.43
C VAL A 90 10.01 -2.39 -2.03
N SER A 91 10.29 -1.27 -1.37
CA SER A 91 11.30 -0.30 -1.77
C SER A 91 12.69 -0.70 -1.23
N PRO A 92 13.77 -0.30 -1.91
CA PRO A 92 15.11 -0.56 -1.44
C PRO A 92 15.41 0.15 -0.11
N ASP A 93 16.20 -0.50 0.74
CA ASP A 93 16.65 0.07 2.01
C ASP A 93 17.39 1.40 1.80
N CYS A 94 17.12 2.38 2.67
CA CYS A 94 17.81 3.66 2.67
C CYS A 94 19.30 3.47 3.03
N LYS A 95 20.18 3.81 2.09
CA LYS A 95 21.64 3.81 2.30
C LYS A 95 22.07 5.23 2.65
N TYR A 96 22.68 5.41 3.80
CA TYR A 96 23.27 6.67 4.23
C TYR A 96 24.76 6.48 4.51
N VAL A 97 25.56 7.52 4.24
CA VAL A 97 26.97 7.57 4.61
C VAL A 97 27.04 8.23 5.99
N ARG A 98 27.79 7.62 6.91
CA ARG A 98 27.98 8.11 8.28
C ARG A 98 29.13 9.09 8.36
#